data_AF-A0AAV2YS35-F1
#
_entry.id   AF-A0AAV2YS35-F1
#
_cell.length_a   1.000
_cell.length_b   1.000
_cell.length_c   1.000
_cell.angle_alpha   90.00
_cell.angle_beta   90.00
_cell.angle_gamma   90.00
#
_symmetry.space_group_name_H-M   'P 1'
#
loop_
_entity.id
_entity.type
_entity.pdbx_description
1 polymer ?
#
loop_
_entity_poly.entity_id
_entity_poly.type
_entity_poly.pdbx_seq_one_letter_code
_entity_poly.pdbx_strand_id
1 'polypeptide(L)'
;MLKSWIHVTDDAAVVHRIAWYLGTSDVMLERAIRLQLQLPDSAMFLLRDGDGDLVPVAATLPSDAHFTLVLQEQIVAHQETSSNSGWTTSEEQRVTPKRRRRALDDVMERRQHKPSVASIVLHFIETFTKPIATDDDVTFIPNSGKYALYVVFCLLIPERRYHPKSQDAFYKMTSILGKVDRQRITRYYQDTLPDGTIEYVQLKPQGKGVFLRQYAPVSNDRELQVLIHNAEFVTEMDLDPQEVVAQYAKFIQSFAPIPRAEYCYQLNCDNTAAYNSEAAVVVTATVTELAPQAQAPVEDID
;
A
#
# COMPACT_ATOMS: atom_id res chain seq x y z
N MET A 1 -23.59 -3.72 15.47
CA MET A 1 -22.84 -3.80 14.19
C MET A 1 -23.63 -3.05 13.14
N LEU A 2 -22.99 -2.18 12.35
CA LEU A 2 -23.68 -1.50 11.25
C LEU A 2 -23.86 -2.50 10.09
N LYS A 3 -25.09 -2.61 9.57
CA LYS A 3 -25.43 -3.47 8.43
C LYS A 3 -25.63 -2.57 7.21
N SER A 4 -25.00 -2.92 6.10
CA SER A 4 -25.15 -2.25 4.79
C SER A 4 -25.78 -3.21 3.79
N TRP A 5 -26.38 -2.68 2.73
CA TRP A 5 -26.87 -3.48 1.62
C TRP A 5 -26.94 -2.67 0.32
N ILE A 6 -26.95 -3.35 -0.82
CA ILE A 6 -27.23 -2.79 -2.15
C ILE A 6 -28.24 -3.67 -2.88
N HIS A 7 -28.77 -3.15 -3.98
CA HIS A 7 -29.62 -3.87 -4.92
C HIS A 7 -28.84 -4.09 -6.21
N VAL A 8 -28.70 -5.33 -6.65
CA VAL A 8 -28.01 -5.70 -7.89
C VAL A 8 -29.00 -6.35 -8.84
N THR A 9 -29.19 -5.75 -10.01
CA THR A 9 -30.01 -6.30 -11.09
C THR A 9 -29.17 -7.22 -11.96
N ASP A 10 -29.64 -8.44 -12.21
CA ASP A 10 -28.97 -9.41 -13.10
C ASP A 10 -29.40 -9.29 -14.57
N ASP A 11 -28.81 -10.13 -15.43
CA ASP A 11 -29.13 -10.18 -16.86
C ASP A 11 -30.59 -10.58 -17.15
N ALA A 12 -31.25 -11.25 -16.19
CA ALA A 12 -32.67 -11.59 -16.26
C ALA A 12 -33.58 -10.47 -15.72
N ALA A 13 -33.02 -9.29 -15.44
CA ALA A 13 -33.69 -8.14 -14.83
C ALA A 13 -34.27 -8.43 -13.43
N VAL A 14 -33.75 -9.44 -12.73
CA VAL A 14 -34.13 -9.76 -11.35
C VAL A 14 -33.25 -8.95 -10.40
N VAL A 15 -33.89 -8.32 -9.42
CA VAL A 15 -33.20 -7.50 -8.41
C VAL A 15 -32.87 -8.33 -7.17
N HIS A 16 -31.59 -8.42 -6.84
CA HIS A 16 -31.07 -9.14 -5.69
C HIS A 16 -30.59 -8.17 -4.62
N ARG A 17 -31.05 -8.36 -3.38
CA ARG A 17 -30.53 -7.59 -2.24
C ARG A 17 -29.30 -8.29 -1.67
N ILE A 18 -28.16 -7.62 -1.73
CA ILE A 18 -26.90 -8.09 -1.17
C ILE A 18 -26.63 -7.33 0.11
N ALA A 19 -26.48 -8.02 1.24
CA ALA A 19 -26.29 -7.38 2.54
C ALA A 19 -25.02 -7.89 3.23
N TRP A 20 -24.30 -6.99 3.91
CA TRP A 20 -23.08 -7.30 4.64
C TRP A 20 -22.96 -6.45 5.91
N TYR A 21 -21.99 -6.81 6.75
CA TYR A 21 -21.64 -6.06 7.94
C TYR A 21 -20.39 -5.21 7.69
N LEU A 22 -20.31 -4.06 8.37
CA LEU A 22 -19.12 -3.22 8.33
C LEU A 22 -17.87 -4.03 8.71
N GLY A 23 -16.85 -3.98 7.85
CA GLY A 23 -15.62 -4.78 7.98
C GLY A 23 -15.58 -6.04 7.09
N THR A 24 -16.64 -6.33 6.33
CA THR A 24 -16.60 -7.35 5.26
C THR A 24 -15.65 -6.88 4.16
N SER A 25 -14.73 -7.74 3.70
CA SER A 25 -13.80 -7.39 2.63
C SER A 25 -14.48 -7.36 1.25
N ASP A 26 -13.89 -6.63 0.31
CA ASP A 26 -14.38 -6.53 -1.07
C ASP A 26 -14.48 -7.92 -1.74
N VAL A 27 -13.51 -8.81 -1.49
CA VAL A 27 -13.48 -10.18 -2.01
C VAL A 27 -14.63 -11.03 -1.44
N MET A 28 -14.96 -10.87 -0.15
CA MET A 28 -16.10 -11.58 0.44
C MET A 28 -17.41 -11.07 -0.12
N LEU A 29 -17.53 -9.75 -0.36
CA LEU A 29 -18.72 -9.17 -0.98
C LEU A 29 -18.86 -9.64 -2.43
N GLU A 30 -17.79 -9.63 -3.22
CA GLU A 30 -17.76 -10.15 -4.58
C GLU A 30 -18.17 -11.63 -4.61
N ARG A 31 -17.63 -12.44 -3.69
CA ARG A 31 -18.00 -13.85 -3.56
C ARG A 31 -19.46 -14.03 -3.18
N ALA A 32 -20.01 -13.18 -2.31
CA ALA A 32 -21.42 -13.22 -1.94
C ALA A 32 -22.33 -12.88 -3.12
N ILE A 33 -21.97 -11.87 -3.91
CA ILE A 33 -22.63 -11.52 -5.18
C ILE A 33 -22.59 -12.73 -6.12
N ARG A 34 -21.41 -13.30 -6.36
CA ARG A 34 -21.23 -14.49 -7.22
C ARG A 34 -22.14 -15.65 -6.79
N LEU A 35 -22.17 -15.98 -5.49
CA LEU A 35 -23.01 -17.06 -4.96
C LEU A 35 -24.50 -16.76 -5.12
N GLN A 36 -24.94 -15.53 -4.83
CA GLN A 36 -26.35 -15.16 -4.85
C GLN A 36 -26.90 -15.07 -6.28
N LEU A 37 -26.07 -14.62 -7.22
CA LEU A 37 -26.39 -14.48 -8.64
C LEU A 37 -26.03 -15.73 -9.46
N GLN A 38 -25.53 -16.79 -8.82
CA GLN A 38 -25.12 -18.05 -9.45
C GLN A 38 -24.11 -17.85 -10.61
N LEU A 39 -23.19 -16.89 -10.45
CA LEU A 39 -22.18 -16.62 -11.46
C LEU A 39 -21.05 -17.67 -11.37
N PRO A 40 -20.43 -18.04 -12.51
CA PRO A 40 -19.25 -18.90 -12.51
C PRO A 40 -18.08 -18.32 -11.69
N ASP A 41 -17.25 -19.19 -11.11
CA ASP A 41 -16.04 -18.79 -10.36
C ASP A 41 -15.04 -18.01 -11.20
N SER A 42 -14.98 -18.29 -12.50
CA SER A 42 -14.14 -17.59 -13.47
C SER A 42 -14.78 -16.32 -14.06
N ALA A 43 -16.05 -16.03 -13.74
CA ALA A 43 -16.73 -14.87 -14.31
C ALA A 43 -16.16 -13.58 -13.74
N MET A 44 -15.66 -12.73 -14.64
CA MET A 44 -15.26 -11.36 -14.35
C MET A 44 -16.43 -10.43 -14.62
N PHE A 45 -16.76 -9.59 -13.64
CA PHE A 45 -17.91 -8.69 -13.72
C PHE A 45 -17.63 -7.36 -13.01
N LEU A 46 -18.37 -6.33 -13.43
CA LEU A 46 -18.42 -5.03 -12.79
C LEU A 46 -19.88 -4.69 -12.45
N LEU A 47 -20.06 -3.61 -11.70
CA LEU A 47 -21.36 -3.04 -11.41
C LEU A 47 -21.51 -1.75 -12.21
N ARG A 48 -22.69 -1.50 -12.77
CA ARG A 48 -23.06 -0.22 -13.36
C ARG A 48 -23.92 0.54 -12.38
N ASP A 49 -23.58 1.79 -12.08
CA ASP A 49 -24.38 2.64 -11.19
C ASP A 49 -25.53 3.35 -11.92
N GLY A 50 -26.25 4.21 -11.20
CA GLY A 50 -27.37 4.99 -11.74
C GLY A 50 -26.96 6.09 -12.73
N ASP A 51 -25.69 6.50 -12.72
CA ASP A 51 -25.13 7.48 -13.67
C ASP A 51 -24.65 6.78 -14.96
N GLY A 52 -24.60 5.45 -14.95
CA GLY A 52 -24.20 4.61 -16.07
C GLY A 52 -22.72 4.21 -16.05
N ASP A 53 -21.99 4.60 -15.00
CA ASP A 53 -20.56 4.34 -14.85
C ASP A 53 -20.30 2.91 -14.35
N LEU A 54 -19.22 2.31 -14.86
CA LEU A 54 -18.77 0.99 -14.44
C LEU A 54 -17.84 1.10 -13.24
N VAL A 55 -18.21 0.45 -12.14
CA VAL A 55 -17.49 0.46 -10.87
C VAL A 55 -17.18 -0.97 -10.40
N PRO A 56 -16.03 -1.19 -9.74
CA PRO A 56 -15.72 -2.48 -9.13
C PRO A 56 -16.59 -2.74 -7.89
N VAL A 57 -16.73 -4.00 -7.50
CA VAL A 57 -17.35 -4.37 -6.23
C VAL A 57 -16.54 -3.81 -5.07
N ALA A 58 -17.20 -3.13 -4.14
CA ALA A 58 -16.57 -2.57 -2.95
C ALA A 58 -17.51 -2.62 -1.73
N ALA A 59 -16.98 -2.98 -0.56
CA ALA A 59 -17.71 -2.96 0.69
C ALA A 59 -18.09 -1.55 1.17
N THR A 60 -17.53 -0.52 0.52
CA THR A 60 -17.81 0.91 0.75
C THR A 60 -18.87 1.47 -0.22
N LEU A 61 -19.54 0.64 -1.02
CA LEU A 61 -20.64 1.11 -1.86
C LEU A 61 -21.73 1.75 -1.01
N PRO A 62 -22.39 2.82 -1.51
CA PRO A 62 -23.44 3.51 -0.79
C PRO A 62 -24.57 2.54 -0.45
N SER A 63 -24.97 2.52 0.82
CA SER A 63 -26.06 1.65 1.26
C SER A 63 -27.36 2.07 0.60
N ASP A 64 -28.18 1.07 0.26
CA ASP A 64 -29.46 1.21 -0.44
C ASP A 64 -29.37 1.73 -1.89
N ALA A 65 -28.17 1.74 -2.47
CA ALA A 65 -28.00 2.07 -3.89
C ALA A 65 -28.33 0.88 -4.81
N HIS A 66 -28.72 1.21 -6.05
CA HIS A 66 -29.05 0.28 -7.10
C HIS A 66 -27.92 0.19 -8.13
N PHE A 67 -27.57 -1.02 -8.51
CA PHE A 67 -26.57 -1.32 -9.51
C PHE A 67 -27.10 -2.38 -10.49
N THR A 68 -26.54 -2.38 -11.69
CA THR A 68 -26.76 -3.45 -12.68
C THR A 68 -25.48 -4.24 -12.84
N LEU A 69 -25.57 -5.57 -12.80
CA LEU A 69 -24.45 -6.45 -13.08
C LEU A 69 -24.04 -6.33 -14.55
N VAL A 70 -22.74 -6.21 -14.82
CA VAL A 70 -22.21 -6.21 -16.19
C VAL A 70 -21.11 -7.25 -16.27
N LEU A 71 -21.33 -8.30 -17.07
CA LEU A 71 -20.31 -9.32 -17.33
C LEU A 71 -19.27 -8.79 -18.33
N GLN A 72 -18.01 -9.15 -18.15
CA GLN A 72 -16.93 -8.68 -19.03
C GLN A 72 -17.18 -9.00 -20.51
N GLU A 73 -17.80 -10.15 -20.81
CA GLU A 73 -18.16 -10.55 -22.18
C GLU A 73 -19.08 -9.52 -22.86
N GLN A 74 -19.96 -8.87 -22.10
CA GLN A 74 -20.84 -7.81 -22.57
C GLN A 74 -20.11 -6.47 -22.78
N ILE A 75 -19.06 -6.21 -21.99
CA ILE A 75 -18.23 -5.00 -22.12
C ILE A 75 -17.47 -5.03 -23.44
N VAL A 76 -16.90 -6.19 -23.80
CA VAL A 76 -16.17 -6.38 -25.05
C VAL A 76 -17.12 -6.31 -26.26
N ALA A 77 -18.31 -6.94 -26.16
CA ALA A 77 -19.31 -6.90 -27.22
C ALA A 77 -19.80 -5.47 -27.55
N HIS A 78 -19.93 -4.59 -26.56
CA HIS A 78 -20.35 -3.19 -26.78
C HIS A 78 -19.25 -2.27 -27.34
N GLN A 79 -17.98 -2.64 -27.22
CA GLN A 79 -16.89 -1.92 -27.89
C GLN A 79 -16.81 -2.24 -29.39
N GLU A 80 -17.19 -3.45 -29.82
CA GLU A 80 -17.16 -3.85 -31.23
C GLU A 80 -18.36 -3.31 -32.04
N THR A 81 -19.47 -2.98 -31.39
CA THR A 81 -20.65 -2.40 -32.06
C THR A 81 -20.66 -0.87 -32.14
N SER A 82 -19.75 -0.18 -31.45
CA SER A 82 -19.75 1.29 -31.35
C SER A 82 -18.79 2.00 -32.31
N SER A 83 -18.13 1.27 -33.21
CA SER A 83 -17.20 1.79 -34.21
C SER A 83 -17.82 1.85 -35.61
N ASN A 84 -19.01 2.45 -35.75
CA ASN A 84 -19.48 2.90 -37.06
C ASN A 84 -20.53 4.02 -36.98
N SER A 85 -20.08 5.26 -36.87
CA SER A 85 -20.84 6.40 -37.40
C SER A 85 -19.86 7.49 -37.84
N GLY A 86 -19.75 7.64 -39.15
CA GLY A 86 -18.85 8.58 -39.81
C GLY A 86 -19.15 10.03 -39.46
N TRP A 87 -18.08 10.80 -39.33
CA TRP A 87 -18.13 12.25 -39.34
C TRP A 87 -17.37 12.73 -40.56
N THR A 88 -18.14 12.98 -41.61
CA THR A 88 -17.74 13.66 -42.83
C THR A 88 -17.53 15.14 -42.55
N THR A 89 -16.42 15.64 -43.09
CA THR A 89 -15.94 17.01 -43.08
C THR A 89 -16.90 17.98 -43.78
N SER A 90 -17.12 19.16 -43.21
CA SER A 90 -17.31 20.41 -43.98
C SER A 90 -16.89 21.63 -43.18
N GLU A 91 -16.03 22.41 -43.85
CA GLU A 91 -15.51 23.74 -43.52
C GLU A 91 -16.58 24.82 -43.45
N GLU A 92 -16.35 25.86 -42.63
CA GLU A 92 -16.21 27.28 -43.04
C GLU A 92 -16.06 28.18 -41.79
N GLN A 93 -14.83 28.63 -41.51
CA GLN A 93 -14.35 30.01 -41.72
C GLN A 93 -15.09 31.15 -40.99
N ARG A 94 -14.41 31.76 -40.00
CA ARG A 94 -13.98 33.19 -40.02
C ARG A 94 -13.06 33.51 -38.83
N VAL A 95 -11.74 33.55 -39.04
CA VAL A 95 -10.89 34.75 -39.24
C VAL A 95 -10.47 35.47 -37.94
N THR A 96 -9.25 35.10 -37.52
CA THR A 96 -8.10 35.75 -36.84
C THR A 96 -7.95 37.29 -37.04
N PRO A 97 -7.05 38.09 -36.37
CA PRO A 97 -5.64 37.72 -36.11
C PRO A 97 -4.73 38.41 -35.04
N LYS A 98 -3.61 37.68 -34.76
CA LYS A 98 -2.17 38.08 -34.61
C LYS A 98 -1.78 38.96 -33.40
N ARG A 99 -0.63 38.82 -32.73
CA ARG A 99 0.76 38.43 -33.12
C ARG A 99 1.55 38.26 -31.79
N ARG A 100 2.48 37.31 -31.58
CA ARG A 100 3.83 37.28 -32.18
C ARG A 100 4.48 35.90 -31.92
N ARG A 101 4.93 35.30 -33.03
CA ARG A 101 5.97 34.26 -33.08
C ARG A 101 7.31 34.82 -32.59
N ARG A 102 8.13 33.96 -31.98
CA ARG A 102 9.49 33.68 -32.46
C ARG A 102 9.88 32.27 -32.04
N ALA A 103 10.15 31.45 -33.05
CA ALA A 103 10.89 30.21 -32.94
C ALA A 103 12.33 30.52 -32.51
N LEU A 104 12.88 29.67 -31.67
CA LEU A 104 14.30 29.39 -31.58
C LEU A 104 14.40 27.93 -31.15
N ASP A 105 14.83 27.10 -32.09
CA ASP A 105 15.59 25.90 -31.79
C ASP A 105 16.73 26.32 -30.87
N ASP A 106 16.65 25.95 -29.59
CA ASP A 106 17.84 25.84 -28.76
C ASP A 106 17.56 24.96 -27.55
N VAL A 107 18.36 23.90 -27.46
CA VAL A 107 18.57 23.04 -26.30
C VAL A 107 17.36 22.20 -25.87
N MET A 108 17.29 21.00 -26.45
CA MET A 108 16.82 19.79 -25.76
C MET A 108 17.67 19.52 -24.51
N GLU A 109 17.62 20.45 -23.55
CA GLU A 109 17.97 20.15 -22.18
C GLU A 109 16.87 19.21 -21.74
N ARG A 110 17.22 17.93 -21.65
CA ARG A 110 16.57 17.01 -20.72
C ARG A 110 16.47 17.77 -19.40
N ARG A 111 15.33 18.42 -19.16
CA ARG A 111 14.97 18.85 -17.81
C ARG A 111 14.96 17.54 -17.05
N GLN A 112 16.07 17.26 -16.36
CA GLN A 112 16.18 16.18 -15.40
C GLN A 112 15.02 16.41 -14.43
N HIS A 113 13.91 15.73 -14.68
CA HIS A 113 12.72 15.92 -13.88
C HIS A 113 13.06 15.25 -12.56
N LYS A 114 13.46 16.07 -11.58
CA LYS A 114 13.83 15.56 -10.26
C LYS A 114 12.64 14.75 -9.75
N PRO A 115 12.84 13.48 -9.37
CA PRO A 115 11.74 12.62 -8.96
C PRO A 115 11.02 13.24 -7.76
N SER A 116 9.70 13.21 -7.78
CA SER A 116 8.91 13.69 -6.64
C SER A 116 9.02 12.70 -5.48
N VAL A 117 8.87 13.18 -4.24
CA VAL A 117 8.86 12.33 -3.04
C VAL A 117 7.83 11.20 -3.18
N ALA A 118 6.66 11.49 -3.74
CA ALA A 118 5.61 10.50 -3.95
C ALA A 118 6.01 9.41 -4.95
N SER A 119 6.73 9.77 -6.02
CA SER A 119 7.25 8.82 -7.02
C SER A 119 8.26 7.87 -6.41
N ILE A 120 9.20 8.40 -5.62
CA ILE A 120 10.23 7.60 -4.93
C ILE A 120 9.57 6.65 -3.93
N VAL A 121 8.60 7.13 -3.15
CA VAL A 121 7.84 6.30 -2.21
C VAL A 121 7.08 5.18 -2.94
N LEU A 122 6.49 5.47 -4.11
CA LEU A 122 5.82 4.47 -4.93
C LEU A 122 6.80 3.38 -5.41
N HIS A 123 7.87 3.76 -6.10
CA HIS A 123 8.87 2.82 -6.61
C HIS A 123 9.49 1.99 -5.48
N PHE A 124 9.73 2.61 -4.32
CA PHE A 124 10.20 1.92 -3.13
C PHE A 124 9.25 0.82 -2.67
N ILE A 125 7.94 1.10 -2.58
CA ILE A 125 6.95 0.13 -2.12
C ILE A 125 6.85 -1.03 -3.12
N GLU A 126 6.81 -0.73 -4.41
CA GLU A 126 6.75 -1.74 -5.47
C GLU A 126 7.98 -2.64 -5.45
N THR A 127 9.15 -2.08 -5.14
CA THR A 127 10.42 -2.81 -5.04
C THR A 127 10.45 -3.73 -3.82
N PHE A 128 10.15 -3.20 -2.63
CA PHE A 128 10.47 -3.89 -1.37
C PHE A 128 9.31 -4.59 -0.69
N THR A 129 8.13 -4.61 -1.32
CA THR A 129 6.94 -5.22 -0.71
C THR A 129 6.12 -6.01 -1.70
N LYS A 130 5.48 -7.08 -1.23
CA LYS A 130 4.56 -7.90 -2.01
C LYS A 130 3.22 -8.02 -1.30
N PRO A 131 2.11 -8.20 -2.03
CA PRO A 131 0.85 -8.61 -1.42
C PRO A 131 1.06 -9.83 -0.52
N ILE A 132 0.39 -9.84 0.62
CA ILE A 132 0.40 -11.00 1.51
C ILE A 132 -0.62 -12.05 1.04
N ALA A 133 -0.37 -13.32 1.34
CA ALA A 133 -1.31 -14.39 1.04
C ALA A 133 -2.58 -14.27 1.91
N THR A 134 -3.69 -14.84 1.45
CA THR A 134 -4.99 -14.73 2.16
C THR A 134 -4.98 -15.43 3.52
N ASP A 135 -4.13 -16.43 3.67
CA ASP A 135 -3.97 -17.30 4.84
C ASP A 135 -2.77 -16.93 5.72
N ASP A 136 -1.94 -15.98 5.30
CA ASP A 136 -0.79 -15.54 6.08
C ASP A 136 -1.23 -14.46 7.07
N ASP A 137 -1.31 -14.84 8.34
CA ASP A 137 -1.71 -13.97 9.43
C ASP A 137 -0.51 -13.36 10.21
N VAL A 138 0.73 -13.62 9.77
CA VAL A 138 1.96 -13.35 10.53
C VAL A 138 2.86 -12.33 9.84
N THR A 139 3.14 -12.46 8.54
CA THR A 139 4.27 -11.76 7.89
C THR A 139 4.00 -10.30 7.50
N PHE A 140 2.86 -9.74 7.89
CA PHE A 140 2.53 -8.36 7.53
C PHE A 140 3.48 -7.34 8.13
N ILE A 141 3.73 -6.29 7.35
CA ILE A 141 4.48 -5.12 7.76
C ILE A 141 3.70 -4.33 8.84
N PRO A 142 4.30 -3.96 9.97
CA PRO A 142 3.67 -3.10 10.96
C PRO A 142 3.66 -1.64 10.47
N ASN A 143 2.62 -0.90 10.84
CA ASN A 143 2.48 0.50 10.43
C ASN A 143 3.26 1.48 11.31
N SER A 144 3.87 1.03 12.40
CA SER A 144 4.76 1.83 13.25
C SER A 144 5.79 0.95 13.97
N GLY A 145 6.74 1.60 14.63
CA GLY A 145 7.86 0.94 15.31
C GLY A 145 9.05 0.67 14.40
N LYS A 146 10.07 0.01 14.95
CA LYS A 146 11.37 -0.23 14.29
C LYS A 146 11.28 -1.04 12.99
N TYR A 147 10.23 -1.83 12.81
CA TYR A 147 10.03 -2.66 11.62
C TYR A 147 9.07 -2.03 10.59
N ALA A 148 8.73 -0.75 10.72
CA ALA A 148 7.81 -0.09 9.80
C ALA A 148 8.48 0.25 8.45
N LEU A 149 7.69 0.28 7.37
CA LEU A 149 8.18 0.68 6.03
C LEU A 149 8.85 2.05 6.01
N TYR A 150 8.34 2.99 6.80
CA TYR A 150 8.95 4.31 6.91
C TYR A 150 10.39 4.27 7.44
N VAL A 151 10.70 3.35 8.37
CA VAL A 151 12.04 3.20 8.95
C VAL A 151 13.02 2.73 7.87
N VAL A 152 12.68 1.67 7.14
CA VAL A 152 13.54 1.17 6.06
C VAL A 152 13.62 2.14 4.87
N PHE A 153 12.56 2.90 4.58
CA PHE A 153 12.63 3.97 3.58
C PHE A 153 13.67 5.03 3.97
N CYS A 154 13.61 5.53 5.21
CA CYS A 154 14.56 6.52 5.70
C CYS A 154 15.99 5.97 5.84
N LEU A 155 16.15 4.66 6.03
CA LEU A 155 17.44 3.97 6.03
C LEU A 155 18.05 3.96 4.62
N LEU A 156 17.28 3.52 3.62
CA LEU A 156 17.76 3.30 2.25
C LEU A 156 17.90 4.59 1.43
N ILE A 157 17.17 5.65 1.80
CA ILE A 157 17.23 6.93 1.10
C ILE A 157 18.12 7.90 1.90
N PRO A 158 19.38 8.16 1.49
CA PRO A 158 20.30 8.99 2.27
C PRO A 158 19.89 10.47 2.27
N GLU A 159 19.34 10.94 1.16
CA GLU A 159 18.99 12.33 0.97
C GLU A 159 17.66 12.71 1.64
N ARG A 160 17.74 13.41 2.78
CA ARG A 160 16.57 13.84 3.57
C ARG A 160 15.55 14.69 2.81
N ARG A 161 15.94 15.37 1.74
CA ARG A 161 14.99 16.15 0.91
C ARG A 161 13.92 15.27 0.26
N TYR A 162 14.18 13.97 0.12
CA TYR A 162 13.24 12.99 -0.40
C TYR A 162 12.46 12.25 0.69
N HIS A 163 12.68 12.59 1.96
CA HIS A 163 11.92 12.00 3.07
C HIS A 163 10.55 12.66 3.18
N PRO A 164 9.47 11.87 3.33
CA PRO A 164 8.20 12.43 3.76
C PRO A 164 8.34 13.15 5.10
N LYS A 165 7.59 14.23 5.28
CA LYS A 165 7.63 15.09 6.48
C LYS A 165 7.35 14.33 7.79
N SER A 166 6.66 13.20 7.71
CA SER A 166 6.38 12.31 8.83
C SER A 166 6.03 10.91 8.33
N GLN A 167 6.05 9.94 9.24
CA GLN A 167 5.53 8.58 9.01
C GLN A 167 4.08 8.60 8.52
N ASP A 168 3.23 9.47 9.08
CA ASP A 168 1.85 9.65 8.63
C ASP A 168 1.77 10.17 7.19
N ALA A 169 2.67 11.08 6.80
CA ALA A 169 2.75 11.56 5.43
C ALA A 169 3.19 10.46 4.46
N PHE A 170 4.18 9.64 4.85
CA PHE A 170 4.59 8.45 4.10
C PHE A 170 3.40 7.52 3.86
N TYR A 171 2.68 7.13 4.91
CA TYR A 171 1.54 6.21 4.77
C TYR A 171 0.33 6.83 4.05
N LYS A 172 0.14 8.16 4.11
CA LYS A 172 -0.85 8.85 3.27
C LYS A 172 -0.52 8.73 1.78
N MET A 173 0.74 8.89 1.39
CA MET A 173 1.19 8.70 0.01
C MET A 173 0.97 7.25 -0.44
N THR A 174 1.28 6.27 0.42
CA THR A 174 1.02 4.85 0.12
C THR A 174 -0.45 4.51 -0.06
N SER A 175 -1.34 5.24 0.63
CA SER A 175 -2.79 5.01 0.60
C SER A 175 -3.42 5.37 -0.75
N ILE A 176 -2.72 6.13 -1.59
CA ILE A 176 -3.16 6.50 -2.94
C ILE A 176 -2.89 5.34 -3.93
N LEU A 177 -1.95 4.45 -3.59
CA LEU A 177 -1.41 3.41 -4.48
C LEU A 177 -2.21 2.09 -4.45
N GLY A 178 -3.32 2.06 -3.72
CA GLY A 178 -4.21 0.90 -3.65
C GLY A 178 -5.13 0.98 -2.44
N LYS A 179 -6.24 0.24 -2.49
CA LYS A 179 -7.06 -0.02 -1.30
C LYS A 179 -6.20 -0.80 -0.31
N VAL A 180 -5.50 -0.08 0.54
CA VAL A 180 -4.83 -0.65 1.70
C VAL A 180 -5.96 -1.16 2.58
N ASP A 181 -6.25 -2.45 2.52
CA ASP A 181 -7.05 -3.06 3.57
C ASP A 181 -6.24 -2.92 4.87
N ARG A 182 -6.89 -2.42 5.91
CA ARG A 182 -6.21 -1.89 7.10
C ARG A 182 -6.71 -2.61 8.31
N GLN A 183 -6.02 -3.68 8.67
CA GLN A 183 -6.36 -4.46 9.85
C GLN A 183 -5.70 -3.87 11.11
N ARG A 184 -6.48 -3.71 12.19
CA ARG A 184 -5.96 -3.29 13.50
C ARG A 184 -5.64 -4.52 14.32
N ILE A 185 -4.51 -5.16 14.03
CA ILE A 185 -4.11 -6.38 14.72
C ILE A 185 -2.73 -6.17 15.35
N THR A 186 -2.57 -6.66 16.57
CA THR A 186 -1.28 -6.73 17.27
C THR A 186 -0.34 -7.67 16.55
N ARG A 187 0.93 -7.31 16.49
CA ARG A 187 1.99 -8.10 15.84
C ARG A 187 3.03 -8.53 16.85
N TYR A 188 3.69 -9.62 16.54
CA TYR A 188 4.71 -10.22 17.38
C TYR A 188 5.92 -10.51 16.50
N TYR A 189 7.09 -10.16 17.00
CA TYR A 189 8.34 -10.33 16.30
C TYR A 189 9.37 -10.92 17.25
N GLN A 190 10.26 -11.71 16.69
CA GLN A 190 11.53 -12.07 17.29
C GLN A 190 12.59 -11.12 16.72
N ASP A 191 13.23 -10.33 17.56
CA ASP A 191 14.35 -9.46 17.21
C ASP A 191 15.67 -10.16 17.51
N THR A 192 16.64 -10.02 16.61
CA THR A 192 18.01 -10.44 16.88
C THR A 192 18.88 -9.21 17.03
N LEU A 193 19.30 -8.93 18.27
CA LEU A 193 20.16 -7.80 18.60
C LEU A 193 21.59 -8.01 18.05
N PRO A 194 22.41 -6.94 17.92
CA PRO A 194 23.77 -7.05 17.38
C PRO A 194 24.71 -7.96 18.17
N ASP A 195 24.42 -8.19 19.45
CA ASP A 195 25.14 -9.10 20.34
C ASP A 195 24.68 -10.57 20.22
N GLY A 196 23.67 -10.84 19.38
CA GLY A 196 23.06 -12.15 19.19
C GLY A 196 21.93 -12.46 20.17
N THR A 197 21.60 -11.54 21.07
CA THR A 197 20.48 -11.70 22.01
C THR A 197 19.16 -11.66 21.26
N ILE A 198 18.24 -12.56 21.63
CA ILE A 198 16.91 -12.63 21.05
C ILE A 198 15.92 -11.90 21.96
N GLU A 199 15.19 -10.92 21.41
CA GLU A 199 14.09 -10.24 22.11
C GLU A 199 12.74 -10.53 21.44
N TYR A 200 11.69 -10.67 22.25
CA TYR A 200 10.33 -10.85 21.75
C TYR A 200 9.55 -9.54 21.86
N VAL A 201 9.15 -8.97 20.73
CA VAL A 201 8.55 -7.64 20.63
C VAL A 201 7.07 -7.73 20.25
N GLN A 202 6.21 -7.07 21.03
CA GLN A 202 4.81 -6.86 20.70
C GLN A 202 4.58 -5.45 20.13
N LEU A 203 4.12 -5.36 18.89
CA LEU A 203 3.73 -4.09 18.28
C LEU A 203 2.21 -3.96 18.23
N LYS A 204 1.69 -2.97 18.95
CA LYS A 204 0.26 -2.60 18.91
C LYS A 204 -0.01 -1.76 17.67
N PRO A 205 -1.16 -1.95 16.98
CA PRO A 205 -1.51 -1.13 15.84
C PRO A 205 -1.68 0.32 16.26
N GLN A 206 -1.06 1.25 15.53
CA GLN A 206 -1.21 2.70 15.76
C GLN A 206 -1.91 3.37 14.57
N GLY A 207 -2.79 4.34 14.81
CA GLY A 207 -3.44 5.08 13.72
C GLY A 207 -4.39 4.24 12.85
N LYS A 208 -4.36 4.46 11.53
CA LYS A 208 -5.12 3.66 10.55
C LYS A 208 -4.35 2.34 10.32
N GLY A 209 -5.05 1.20 10.29
CA GLY A 209 -4.49 -0.16 10.33
C GLY A 209 -3.39 -0.49 9.32
N VAL A 210 -2.82 -1.69 9.44
CA VAL A 210 -1.56 -2.06 8.75
C VAL A 210 -1.70 -2.17 7.23
N PHE A 211 -0.57 -2.10 6.53
CA PHE A 211 -0.49 -2.36 5.11
C PHE A 211 -0.61 -3.88 4.89
N LEU A 212 -1.58 -4.38 4.11
CA LEU A 212 -1.69 -5.82 3.79
C LEU A 212 -0.62 -6.25 2.78
N ARG A 213 0.64 -6.09 3.18
CA ARG A 213 1.81 -6.49 2.42
C ARG A 213 2.84 -7.03 3.38
N GLN A 214 3.69 -7.87 2.83
CA GLN A 214 4.88 -8.39 3.46
C GLN A 214 6.11 -7.79 2.77
N TYR A 215 7.23 -7.82 3.46
CA TYR A 215 8.52 -7.49 2.85
C TYR A 215 8.84 -8.47 1.73
N ALA A 216 9.49 -8.00 0.67
CA ALA A 216 10.01 -8.88 -0.37
C ALA A 216 11.02 -9.84 0.28
N PRO A 217 10.84 -11.16 0.12
CA PRO A 217 11.70 -12.14 0.77
C PRO A 217 13.14 -12.02 0.28
N VAL A 218 14.10 -12.14 1.20
CA VAL A 218 15.55 -12.10 0.95
C VAL A 218 16.10 -13.51 0.72
N SER A 219 15.25 -14.51 0.47
CA SER A 219 15.63 -15.93 0.40
C SER A 219 16.72 -16.23 -0.63
N ASN A 220 16.96 -15.32 -1.58
CA ASN A 220 18.00 -15.41 -2.58
C ASN A 220 18.54 -14.01 -2.90
N ASP A 221 19.78 -13.72 -2.51
CA ASP A 221 20.49 -12.46 -2.80
C ASP A 221 20.43 -12.11 -4.30
N ARG A 222 20.40 -13.11 -5.18
CA ARG A 222 20.31 -12.92 -6.62
C ARG A 222 18.97 -12.35 -7.06
N GLU A 223 17.87 -12.78 -6.45
CA GLU A 223 16.53 -12.24 -6.76
C GLU A 223 16.38 -10.81 -6.27
N LEU A 224 16.89 -10.53 -5.06
CA LEU A 224 16.89 -9.19 -4.50
C LEU A 224 17.77 -8.22 -5.32
N GLN A 225 18.94 -8.67 -5.78
CA GLN A 225 19.81 -7.90 -6.67
C GLN A 225 19.14 -7.59 -8.01
N VAL A 226 18.46 -8.56 -8.64
CA VAL A 226 17.71 -8.32 -9.89
C VAL A 226 16.59 -7.30 -9.66
N LEU A 227 15.90 -7.39 -8.53
CA LEU A 227 14.79 -6.50 -8.20
C LEU A 227 15.29 -5.06 -8.00
N ILE A 228 16.39 -4.88 -7.26
CA ILE A 228 16.96 -3.55 -6.96
C ILE A 228 17.70 -2.96 -8.16
N HIS A 229 18.36 -3.78 -8.99
CA HIS A 229 18.99 -3.31 -10.22
C HIS A 229 17.96 -2.77 -11.23
N ASN A 230 16.71 -3.24 -11.15
CA ASN A 230 15.61 -2.76 -11.97
C ASN A 230 14.75 -1.70 -11.28
N ALA A 231 15.08 -1.32 -10.04
CA ALA A 231 14.30 -0.34 -9.29
C ALA A 231 14.57 1.07 -9.83
N GLU A 232 13.55 1.69 -10.40
CA GLU A 232 13.67 3.00 -11.06
C GLU A 232 14.24 4.06 -10.12
N PHE A 233 13.85 4.08 -8.84
CA PHE A 233 14.33 5.06 -7.87
C PHE A 233 15.85 4.96 -7.60
N VAL A 234 16.45 3.77 -7.73
CA VAL A 234 17.90 3.57 -7.53
C VAL A 234 18.67 4.31 -8.63
N THR A 235 18.19 4.19 -9.87
CA THR A 235 18.78 4.88 -11.03
C THR A 235 18.48 6.38 -10.99
N GLU A 236 17.24 6.78 -10.66
CA GLU A 236 16.84 8.19 -10.59
C GLU A 236 17.59 8.98 -9.52
N MET A 237 18.04 8.32 -8.46
CA MET A 237 18.71 8.91 -7.31
C MET A 237 20.22 8.65 -7.28
N ASP A 238 20.77 7.98 -8.30
CA ASP A 238 22.19 7.63 -8.39
C ASP A 238 22.70 6.88 -7.14
N LEU A 239 21.90 5.94 -6.64
CA LEU A 239 22.24 5.11 -5.48
C LEU A 239 23.06 3.89 -5.92
N ASP A 240 23.99 3.45 -5.07
CA ASP A 240 24.69 2.18 -5.28
C ASP A 240 23.73 1.00 -5.01
N PRO A 241 23.39 0.18 -6.03
CA PRO A 241 22.49 -0.95 -5.85
C PRO A 241 23.01 -1.96 -4.81
N GLN A 242 24.33 -2.15 -4.70
CA GLN A 242 24.91 -3.12 -3.76
C GLN A 242 24.71 -2.67 -2.31
N GLU A 243 24.89 -1.39 -2.04
CA GLU A 243 24.67 -0.82 -0.71
C GLU A 243 23.18 -0.87 -0.34
N VAL A 244 22.29 -0.57 -1.27
CA VAL A 244 20.83 -0.67 -1.05
C VAL A 244 20.42 -2.12 -0.73
N VAL A 245 20.94 -3.10 -1.47
CA VAL A 245 20.73 -4.54 -1.19
C VAL A 245 21.23 -4.88 0.21
N ALA A 246 22.47 -4.51 0.54
CA ALA A 246 23.10 -4.84 1.82
C ALA A 246 22.34 -4.26 3.01
N GLN A 247 21.92 -3.00 2.92
CA GLN A 247 21.14 -2.35 3.98
C GLN A 247 19.74 -2.96 4.13
N TYR A 248 19.07 -3.28 3.03
CA TYR A 248 17.75 -3.93 3.06
C TYR A 248 17.84 -5.34 3.65
N ALA A 249 18.81 -6.14 3.19
CA ALA A 249 19.05 -7.49 3.68
C ALA A 249 19.34 -7.48 5.19
N LYS A 250 20.23 -6.58 5.64
CA LYS A 250 20.52 -6.40 7.06
C LYS A 250 19.28 -6.03 7.89
N PHE A 251 18.43 -5.15 7.37
CA PHE A 251 17.20 -4.76 8.02
C PHE A 251 16.23 -5.95 8.16
N ILE A 252 15.99 -6.70 7.09
CA ILE A 252 15.06 -7.84 7.13
C ILE A 252 15.60 -9.00 7.98
N GLN A 253 16.91 -9.23 7.98
CA GLN A 253 17.54 -10.29 8.77
C GLN A 253 17.55 -9.98 10.28
N SER A 254 17.32 -8.72 10.69
CA SER A 254 17.34 -8.36 12.11
C SER A 254 16.09 -8.81 12.87
N PHE A 255 15.03 -9.22 12.18
CA PHE A 255 13.78 -9.63 12.82
C PHE A 255 13.04 -10.73 12.06
N ALA A 256 12.28 -11.52 12.79
CA ALA A 256 11.39 -12.54 12.24
C ALA A 256 9.97 -12.32 12.76
N PRO A 257 8.96 -12.15 11.89
CA PRO A 257 7.56 -12.19 12.29
C PRO A 257 7.21 -13.55 12.91
N ILE A 258 6.52 -13.58 14.05
CA ILE A 258 6.13 -14.81 14.75
C ILE A 258 4.64 -14.85 15.08
N PRO A 259 4.02 -16.05 15.19
CA PRO A 259 2.65 -16.19 15.66
C PRO A 259 2.49 -15.74 17.12
N ARG A 260 1.28 -15.31 17.49
CA ARG A 260 0.95 -14.98 18.88
C ARG A 260 1.25 -16.13 19.86
N ALA A 261 0.97 -17.37 19.44
CA ALA A 261 1.17 -18.55 20.27
C ALA A 261 2.65 -18.71 20.67
N GLU A 262 3.56 -18.46 19.74
CA GLU A 262 5.00 -18.49 19.98
C GLU A 262 5.43 -17.38 20.93
N TYR A 263 4.99 -16.14 20.71
CA TYR A 263 5.26 -15.03 21.63
C TYR A 263 4.81 -15.32 23.06
N CYS A 264 3.59 -15.85 23.23
CA CYS A 264 3.07 -16.23 24.54
C CYS A 264 3.84 -17.39 25.18
N TYR A 265 4.28 -18.37 24.37
CA TYR A 265 5.10 -19.49 24.86
C TYR A 265 6.43 -18.97 25.42
N GLN A 266 7.10 -18.07 24.72
CA GLN A 266 8.41 -17.54 25.11
C GLN A 266 8.32 -16.70 26.39
N LEU A 267 7.33 -15.81 26.49
CA LEU A 267 7.08 -15.05 27.74
C LEU A 267 6.83 -15.95 28.96
N ASN A 268 6.18 -17.10 28.76
CA ASN A 268 5.91 -18.04 29.85
C ASN A 268 7.14 -18.88 30.19
N CYS A 269 7.96 -19.25 29.21
CA CYS A 269 9.23 -19.95 29.42
C CYS A 269 10.25 -19.06 30.15
N ASP A 270 10.33 -17.78 29.78
CA ASP A 270 11.17 -16.79 30.45
C ASP A 270 10.74 -16.56 31.90
N ASN A 271 9.43 -16.56 32.19
CA ASN A 271 8.93 -16.48 33.57
C ASN A 271 9.29 -17.72 34.42
N THR A 272 9.41 -18.91 33.81
CA THR A 272 9.90 -20.11 34.51
C THR A 272 11.43 -20.15 34.64
N ALA A 273 12.18 -19.55 33.71
CA ALA A 273 13.64 -19.43 33.79
C ALA A 273 14.08 -18.32 34.77
N ALA A 274 13.33 -17.23 34.87
CA ALA A 274 13.56 -16.12 35.80
C ALA A 274 13.38 -16.50 37.29
N TYR A 275 12.77 -17.65 37.58
CA TYR A 275 12.76 -18.22 38.93
C TYR A 275 14.11 -18.87 39.32
N ASN A 276 15.01 -19.08 38.34
CA ASN A 276 16.28 -19.78 38.53
C ASN A 276 17.54 -18.98 38.13
N SER A 277 17.43 -17.77 37.58
CA SER A 277 18.60 -16.90 37.39
C SER A 277 18.23 -15.41 37.31
N GLU A 278 18.88 -14.59 38.14
CA GLU A 278 18.82 -13.13 38.14
C GLU A 278 19.34 -12.52 36.82
N ALA A 279 18.50 -12.42 35.79
CA ALA A 279 18.55 -11.37 34.76
C ALA A 279 17.49 -11.64 33.68
N ALA A 280 16.37 -10.91 33.71
CA ALA A 280 15.55 -10.70 32.51
C ALA A 280 14.80 -9.37 32.64
N VAL A 281 15.11 -8.43 31.75
CA VAL A 281 14.42 -7.15 31.63
C VAL A 281 13.36 -7.30 30.54
N VAL A 282 12.08 -7.33 30.94
CA VAL A 282 10.95 -7.24 30.02
C VAL A 282 10.73 -5.76 29.69
N VAL A 283 11.23 -5.26 28.55
CA VAL A 283 10.95 -3.89 28.12
C VAL A 283 9.64 -3.85 27.35
N THR A 284 8.61 -3.26 27.97
CA THR A 284 7.42 -2.81 27.25
C THR A 284 7.82 -1.55 26.48
N ALA A 285 7.96 -1.62 25.16
CA ALA A 285 8.25 -0.43 24.35
C ALA A 285 7.05 0.54 24.37
N THR A 286 7.00 1.43 25.36
CA THR A 286 6.22 2.66 25.27
C THR A 286 6.95 3.60 24.33
N VAL A 287 6.30 3.95 23.22
CA VAL A 287 6.79 4.96 22.27
C VAL A 287 6.85 6.30 22.99
N THR A 288 8.06 6.76 23.28
CA THR A 288 8.31 8.17 23.61
C THR A 288 8.09 8.98 22.33
N GLU A 289 7.10 9.86 22.34
CA GLU A 289 6.99 10.92 21.32
C GLU A 289 8.33 11.67 21.27
N LEU A 290 9.01 11.60 20.13
CA LEU A 290 10.03 12.59 19.78
C LEU A 290 9.28 13.93 19.60
N ALA A 291 9.20 14.69 20.69
CA ALA A 291 8.75 16.07 20.66
C ALA A 291 9.64 16.87 19.68
N PRO A 292 9.06 17.76 18.86
CA PRO A 292 9.86 18.66 18.04
C PRO A 292 10.58 19.65 18.97
N GLN A 293 11.91 19.63 18.96
CA GLN A 293 12.69 20.71 19.56
C GLN A 293 12.36 22.01 18.81
N ALA A 294 11.64 22.90 19.48
CA ALA A 294 11.37 24.24 19.01
C ALA A 294 12.57 25.16 19.33
N GLN A 295 13.03 25.80 18.25
CA GLN A 295 13.57 27.17 18.16
C GLN A 295 14.87 27.52 18.91
N ALA A 296 15.90 27.79 18.11
CA ALA A 296 17.07 28.59 18.46
C ALA A 296 16.65 30.02 18.84
N PRO A 297 17.40 30.70 19.74
CA PRO A 297 17.10 32.06 20.16
C PRO A 297 17.34 33.04 19.00
N VAL A 298 16.42 33.99 18.87
CA VAL A 298 16.62 35.22 18.12
C VAL A 298 17.66 36.02 18.90
N GLU A 299 18.87 36.17 18.33
CA GLU A 299 19.80 37.20 18.79
C GLU A 299 19.27 38.54 18.29
N ASP A 300 18.85 39.37 19.24
CA ASP A 300 18.78 40.82 19.07
C ASP A 300 20.20 41.33 18.80
N ILE A 301 20.37 42.01 17.68
CA ILE A 301 21.50 42.92 17.46
C ILE A 301 20.89 44.30 17.18
N ASP A 302 21.34 45.26 18.00
CA ASP A 302 21.07 46.71 17.96
C ASP A 302 21.16 47.34 16.56
#